data_AF-R7UKK0-F1
#
_entry.id   AF-R7UKK0-F1
#
_cell.length_a   1.000
_cell.length_b   1.000
_cell.length_c   1.000
_cell.angle_alpha   90.00
_cell.angle_beta   90.00
_cell.angle_gamma   90.00
#
_symmetry.space_group_name_H-M   'P 1'
#
loop_
_entity.id
_entity.type
_entity.pdbx_description
1 polymer ?
#
loop_
_entity_poly.entity_id
_entity_poly.type
_entity_poly.pdbx_seq_one_letter_code
_entity_poly.pdbx_strand_id
1 'polypeptide(L)'
;ALGREGGVPFEIVKPVLQSVSPKKLYTLEKTNPLIIDKTDELWMRHCGKDFRGATPQEFESWRELYWKKHDERENRLKSLTAAISKGVNRQKDGESPVIIDI
;
A
#
# COMPACT_ATOMS: atom_id res chain seq x y z
N ALA A 1 25.79 32.34 -13.69
CA ALA A 1 24.58 32.92 -13.09
C ALA A 1 23.99 31.90 -12.13
N LEU A 2 24.18 32.10 -10.82
CA LEU A 2 23.57 31.28 -9.76
C LEU A 2 22.26 31.95 -9.33
N GLY A 3 21.16 31.19 -9.23
CA GLY A 3 19.98 31.63 -8.48
C GLY A 3 18.68 31.84 -9.27
N ARG A 4 18.24 30.85 -10.04
CA ARG A 4 16.82 30.73 -10.45
C ARG A 4 16.20 29.44 -9.95
N GLU A 5 16.36 29.16 -8.66
CA GLU A 5 15.66 28.07 -7.98
C GLU A 5 15.01 28.63 -6.72
N GLY A 6 13.86 29.29 -6.88
CA GLY A 6 12.98 29.68 -5.76
C GLY A 6 12.26 28.46 -5.14
N GLY A 7 12.88 27.28 -5.18
CA GLY A 7 12.33 26.04 -4.65
C GLY A 7 12.78 25.82 -3.21
N VAL A 8 11.90 25.26 -2.39
CA VAL A 8 12.25 24.86 -1.03
C VAL A 8 13.25 23.69 -1.11
N PRO A 9 14.43 23.76 -0.46
CA PRO A 9 15.39 22.68 -0.46
C PRO A 9 14.81 21.36 0.07
N PHE A 10 15.25 20.22 -0.49
CA PHE A 10 14.73 18.90 -0.11
C PHE A 10 14.81 18.62 1.39
N GLU A 11 15.94 18.98 2.03
CA GLU A 11 16.14 18.77 3.47
C GLU A 11 15.11 19.48 4.34
N ILE A 12 14.57 20.61 3.87
CA ILE A 12 13.53 21.36 4.59
C ILE A 12 12.17 20.66 4.50
N VAL A 13 11.85 20.05 3.35
CA VAL A 13 10.57 19.34 3.14
C VAL A 13 10.63 17.88 3.60
N LYS A 14 11.83 17.31 3.76
CA LYS A 14 12.05 15.90 4.15
C LYS A 14 11.26 15.47 5.40
N PRO A 15 11.19 16.24 6.50
CA PRO A 15 10.39 15.86 7.67
C PRO A 15 8.89 15.75 7.36
N VAL A 16 8.38 16.64 6.49
CA VAL A 16 6.99 16.58 6.03
C VAL A 16 6.79 15.33 5.19
N LEU A 17 7.70 15.04 4.24
CA LEU A 17 7.65 13.85 3.40
C LEU A 17 7.75 12.53 4.20
N GLN A 18 8.43 12.50 5.33
CA GLN A 18 8.47 11.34 6.23
C GLN A 18 7.13 11.04 6.90
N SER A 19 6.29 12.06 7.06
CA SER A 19 5.00 11.96 7.76
C SER A 19 3.81 11.65 6.82
N VAL A 20 3.96 11.90 5.52
CA VAL A 20 2.87 11.65 4.57
C VAL A 20 2.60 10.17 4.38
N SER A 21 1.38 9.84 3.94
CA SER A 21 1.05 8.46 3.58
C SER A 21 1.83 8.02 2.32
N PRO A 22 2.12 6.71 2.17
CA PRO A 22 2.80 6.16 0.99
C PRO A 22 2.12 6.53 -0.34
N LYS A 23 0.78 6.53 -0.36
CA LYS A 23 -0.01 6.94 -1.54
C LYS A 23 0.20 8.41 -1.88
N LYS A 24 0.31 9.28 -0.88
CA LYS A 24 0.55 10.70 -1.10
C LYS A 24 2.00 10.96 -1.54
N LEU A 25 2.96 10.25 -0.95
CA LEU A 25 4.36 10.28 -1.39
C LEU A 25 4.49 9.89 -2.86
N TYR A 26 3.85 8.80 -3.28
CA TYR A 26 3.81 8.38 -4.69
C TYR A 26 3.20 9.43 -5.63
N THR A 27 2.17 10.14 -5.17
CA THR A 27 1.56 11.22 -5.96
C THR A 27 2.52 12.40 -6.10
N LEU A 28 3.25 12.75 -5.03
CA LEU A 28 4.27 13.81 -5.05
C LEU A 28 5.42 13.47 -6.01
N GLU A 29 5.90 12.23 -6.00
CA GLU A 29 6.91 11.73 -6.95
C GLU A 29 6.45 11.85 -8.41
N LYS A 30 5.17 11.58 -8.70
CA LYS A 30 4.62 11.73 -10.06
C LYS A 30 4.59 13.18 -10.52
N THR A 31 4.28 14.11 -9.62
CA THR A 31 4.22 15.54 -9.94
C THR A 31 5.61 16.18 -9.99
N ASN A 32 6.58 15.65 -9.23
CA ASN A 32 7.95 16.13 -9.21
C ASN A 32 8.94 14.96 -9.26
N PRO A 33 9.26 14.42 -10.45
CA PRO A 33 10.17 13.29 -10.59
C PRO A 33 11.58 13.50 -10.01
N LEU A 34 12.00 14.75 -9.81
CA LEU A 34 13.32 15.11 -9.28
C LEU A 34 13.55 14.65 -7.83
N ILE A 35 12.49 14.29 -7.10
CA ILE A 35 12.61 13.82 -5.72
C ILE A 35 12.71 12.29 -5.62
N ILE A 36 12.44 11.53 -6.69
CA ILE A 36 12.38 10.06 -6.67
C ILE A 36 13.69 9.46 -6.12
N ASP A 37 14.83 9.95 -6.58
CA ASP A 37 16.14 9.45 -6.14
C ASP A 37 16.44 9.78 -4.67
N LYS A 38 15.69 10.70 -4.07
CA LYS A 38 15.86 11.17 -2.69
C LYS A 38 14.83 10.58 -1.74
N THR A 39 13.78 9.94 -2.24
CA THR A 39 12.65 9.42 -1.45
C THR A 39 12.75 7.92 -1.18
N ASP A 40 13.73 7.19 -1.72
CA ASP A 40 13.89 5.76 -1.50
C ASP A 40 14.03 5.39 -0.01
N GLU A 41 14.77 6.19 0.77
CA GLU A 41 14.84 6.02 2.24
C GLU A 41 13.49 6.20 2.96
N LEU A 42 12.55 6.95 2.38
CA LEU A 42 11.21 7.12 2.93
C LEU A 42 10.37 5.86 2.71
N TRP A 43 10.51 5.23 1.54
CA TRP A 43 9.91 3.93 1.25
C TRP A 43 10.44 2.85 2.17
N MET A 44 11.74 2.84 2.47
CA MET A 44 12.32 1.95 3.48
C MET A 44 11.64 2.10 4.84
N ARG A 45 11.41 3.34 5.30
CA ARG A 45 10.70 3.59 6.57
C ARG A 45 9.26 3.07 6.53
N HIS A 46 8.54 3.28 5.43
CA HIS A 46 7.19 2.76 5.27
C HIS A 46 7.16 1.22 5.29
N CYS A 47 8.10 0.57 4.61
CA CYS A 47 8.26 -0.88 4.68
C CYS A 47 8.56 -1.36 6.09
N GLY A 48 9.47 -0.71 6.82
CA GLY A 48 9.79 -1.07 8.21
C GLY A 48 8.58 -0.95 9.16
N LYS A 49 7.71 0.03 8.92
CA LYS A 49 6.48 0.23 9.70
C LYS A 49 5.39 -0.78 9.37
N ASP A 50 5.17 -1.04 8.08
CA ASP A 50 4.00 -1.81 7.62
C ASP A 50 4.32 -3.30 7.41
N PHE A 51 5.57 -3.66 7.14
CA PHE A 51 6.00 -5.01 6.74
C PHE A 51 7.26 -5.43 7.52
N ARG A 52 7.08 -5.86 8.78
CA ARG A 52 8.18 -6.23 9.67
C ARG A 52 9.11 -7.27 9.02
N GLY A 53 10.40 -6.94 8.94
CA GLY A 53 11.45 -7.80 8.40
C GLY A 53 11.50 -7.89 6.87
N ALA A 54 10.71 -7.10 6.15
CA ALA A 54 10.78 -7.03 4.70
C ALA A 54 12.01 -6.24 4.24
N THR A 55 12.73 -6.79 3.27
CA THR A 55 13.85 -6.15 2.58
C THR A 55 13.69 -6.36 1.07
N PRO A 56 14.14 -5.41 0.25
CA PRO A 56 14.08 -5.55 -1.20
C PRO A 56 15.04 -6.64 -1.69
N GLN A 57 14.74 -7.18 -2.86
CA GLN A 57 15.64 -8.06 -3.60
C GLN A 57 16.76 -7.25 -4.30
N GLU A 58 17.79 -7.92 -4.83
CA GLU A 58 19.00 -7.30 -5.40
C GLU A 58 18.75 -6.24 -6.49
N PHE A 59 17.64 -6.35 -7.22
CA PHE A 59 17.25 -5.41 -8.29
C PHE A 59 15.87 -4.79 -8.05
N GLU A 60 15.45 -4.70 -6.79
CA GLU A 60 14.17 -4.14 -6.38
C GLU A 60 14.39 -2.87 -5.54
N SER A 61 13.66 -1.80 -5.83
CA SER A 61 13.63 -0.60 -4.98
C SER A 61 12.72 -0.80 -3.77
N TRP A 62 12.93 -0.01 -2.71
CA TRP A 62 12.01 -0.04 -1.55
C TRP A 62 10.58 0.33 -1.92
N ARG A 63 10.42 1.21 -2.92
CA ARG A 63 9.12 1.59 -3.48
C ARG A 63 8.40 0.41 -4.11
N GLU A 64 9.10 -0.38 -4.92
CA GLU A 64 8.53 -1.58 -5.57
C GLU A 64 8.14 -2.63 -4.53
N LEU A 65 9.02 -2.89 -3.56
CA LEU A 65 8.73 -3.80 -2.45
C LEU A 65 7.46 -3.38 -1.70
N TYR A 66 7.32 -2.09 -1.38
CA TYR A 66 6.16 -1.58 -0.66
C TYR A 66 4.85 -1.90 -1.40
N TRP A 67 4.78 -1.59 -2.69
CA TRP A 67 3.57 -1.81 -3.49
C TRP A 67 3.24 -3.29 -3.67
N LYS A 68 4.26 -4.13 -3.89
CA LYS A 68 4.10 -5.59 -3.95
C LYS A 68 3.49 -6.13 -2.65
N LYS A 69 4.07 -5.79 -1.50
CA LYS A 69 3.58 -6.23 -0.19
C LYS A 69 2.20 -5.68 0.16
N HIS A 70 1.92 -4.44 -0.24
CA HIS A 70 0.60 -3.83 -0.07
C HIS A 70 -0.47 -4.58 -0.85
N ASP A 71 -0.22 -4.88 -2.13
CA ASP A 71 -1.16 -5.62 -2.98
C ASP A 71 -1.37 -7.07 -2.49
N GLU A 72 -0.30 -7.76 -2.08
CA GLU A 72 -0.40 -9.08 -1.43
C GLU A 72 -1.36 -9.08 -0.23
N ARG A 73 -1.26 -8.05 0.64
CA ARG A 73 -2.16 -7.88 1.80
C ARG A 73 -3.60 -7.65 1.37
N GLU A 74 -3.84 -6.75 0.42
CA GLU A 74 -5.19 -6.45 -0.09
C GLU A 74 -5.83 -7.67 -0.73
N ASN A 75 -5.09 -8.41 -1.54
CA ASN A 75 -5.58 -9.62 -2.19
C ASN A 75 -5.90 -10.72 -1.18
N ARG A 76 -5.04 -10.92 -0.17
CA ARG A 76 -5.33 -11.85 0.94
C ARG A 76 -6.61 -11.47 1.68
N LEU A 77 -6.81 -10.18 1.97
CA LEU A 77 -8.02 -9.71 2.63
C LEU A 77 -9.26 -9.97 1.77
N LYS A 78 -9.21 -9.65 0.47
CA LYS A 78 -10.30 -9.93 -0.48
C LYS A 78 -10.64 -11.42 -0.52
N SER A 79 -9.64 -12.29 -0.60
CA SER A 79 -9.83 -13.75 -0.62
C SER A 79 -10.48 -14.28 0.67
N LEU A 80 -10.06 -13.79 1.84
CA LEU A 80 -10.64 -14.18 3.12
C LEU A 80 -12.10 -13.74 3.24
N THR A 81 -12.40 -12.48 2.90
CA THR A 81 -13.77 -11.95 2.90
C THR A 81 -14.67 -12.76 1.96
N ALA A 82 -14.18 -13.11 0.76
CA ALA A 82 -14.94 -13.93 -0.18
C ALA A 82 -15.20 -15.36 0.33
N ALA A 83 -14.23 -15.99 0.99
CA ALA A 83 -14.39 -17.31 1.59
C ALA A 83 -15.46 -17.31 2.70
N ILE A 84 -15.45 -16.28 3.55
CA ILE A 84 -16.45 -16.10 4.62
C ILE A 84 -17.85 -15.94 4.01
N SER A 85 -18.01 -15.04 3.03
CA SER A 85 -19.31 -14.83 2.37
C SER A 85 -19.87 -16.09 1.73
N LYS A 86 -19.03 -16.91 1.09
CA LYS A 86 -19.44 -18.21 0.52
C LYS A 86 -19.88 -19.21 1.59
N GLY A 87 -19.16 -19.26 2.72
CA GLY A 87 -19.51 -20.12 3.86
C GLY A 87 -20.85 -19.73 4.49
N VAL A 88 -21.13 -18.43 4.64
CA VAL A 88 -22.39 -17.91 5.17
C VAL A 88 -23.57 -18.21 4.24
N ASN A 89 -23.39 -18.09 2.91
CA ASN A 89 -24.50 -18.38 1.98
C ASN A 89 -24.88 -19.88 2.00
N ARG A 90 -23.88 -20.77 2.08
CA ARG A 90 -24.11 -22.22 2.09
C ARG A 90 -24.93 -22.70 3.30
N GLN A 91 -24.97 -21.94 4.39
CA GLN A 91 -25.80 -22.26 5.57
C GLN A 91 -27.28 -21.88 5.39
N LYS A 92 -27.61 -20.96 4.48
CA LYS A 92 -29.01 -20.57 4.19
C LYS A 92 -29.70 -21.47 3.17
N ASP A 93 -28.94 -22.21 2.36
CA ASP A 93 -29.47 -23.10 1.33
C ASP A 93 -29.87 -24.50 1.88
N GLY A 94 -29.77 -24.72 3.20
CA GLY A 94 -30.05 -26.01 3.86
C GLY A 94 -31.41 -26.12 4.58
N GLU A 95 -32.20 -25.05 4.64
CA GLU A 95 -33.54 -25.09 5.25
C GLU A 95 -34.58 -25.39 4.16
N SER A 96 -34.80 -26.70 3.92
CA SER A 96 -35.86 -27.17 3.03
C SER A 96 -37.21 -26.73 3.61
N PRO A 97 -38.10 -26.09 2.82
CA PRO A 97 -39.42 -25.70 3.33
C PRO A 97 -40.17 -26.97 3.76
N VAL A 98 -40.66 -26.98 5.00
CA VAL A 98 -41.56 -28.02 5.50
C VAL A 98 -42.86 -27.89 4.72
N ILE A 99 -43.04 -28.73 3.71
CA ILE A 99 -44.32 -28.90 3.01
C ILE A 99 -45.24 -29.56 4.05
N ILE A 100 -46.24 -28.81 4.53
CA ILE A 100 -47.33 -29.38 5.32
C ILE A 100 -48.33 -29.91 4.28
N ASP A 101 -48.32 -31.22 4.04
CA ASP A 101 -49.38 -31.87 3.26
C ASP A 101 -50.68 -31.84 4.08
N ILE A 102 -51.70 -31.15 3.56
CA ILE A 102 -53.09 -31.13 4.05
C ILE A 102 -53.95 -31.88 3.03
#